data_AF-A0A8T3RMR7-F1
#
_entry.id   AF-A0A8T3RMR7-F1
#
_cell.length_a   1.000
_cell.length_b   1.000
_cell.length_c   1.000
_cell.angle_alpha   90.00
_cell.angle_beta   90.00
_cell.angle_gamma   90.00
#
_symmetry.space_group_name_H-M   'P 1'
#
loop_
_entity.id
_entity.type
_entity.pdbx_description
1 polymer ?
#
loop_
_entity_poly.entity_id
_entity_poly.type
_entity_poly.pdbx_seq_one_letter_code
_entity_poly.pdbx_strand_id
1 'polypeptide(L)'
;MPYTNFGIALAGALAVSLGLWATSTFATPKVIVISLDGAKPDVIEEQLESGAFDKRTGIGRLKKHGIVAEQNVTATPSVTAVSHIAIATGSTAVHNDIPSNSFHPVAAPIGTNISGFAAPIGGYQLDPLGESTAPTAVPLWVQLRDAGRTVVTATWPGSDGADIRITGTLVQAAEPTRTNDYTAPFGAFGGLGAVGVTLSAADFADASPALVAQLAAAGRLSFSPVKETTSPTETVY
;
A
#
# COMPACT_ATOMS: atom_id res chain seq x y z
N MET A 1 43.73 -76.25 12.69
CA MET A 1 43.57 -75.10 13.62
C MET A 1 44.01 -73.84 12.88
N PRO A 2 43.36 -72.67 13.00
CA PRO A 2 41.96 -72.39 12.66
C PRO A 2 41.76 -71.11 11.79
N TYR A 3 40.49 -70.86 11.38
CA TYR A 3 39.81 -69.56 11.07
C TYR A 3 40.13 -68.79 9.76
N THR A 4 39.25 -68.85 8.73
CA THR A 4 38.05 -68.02 8.38
C THR A 4 38.33 -66.83 7.47
N ASN A 5 37.67 -66.78 6.29
CA ASN A 5 36.60 -65.80 6.04
C ASN A 5 35.82 -66.10 4.75
N PHE A 6 34.50 -66.22 4.92
CA PHE A 6 33.47 -66.22 3.88
C PHE A 6 32.95 -64.78 3.70
N GLY A 7 32.64 -64.38 2.48
CA GLY A 7 31.98 -63.10 2.21
C GLY A 7 31.59 -62.96 0.74
N ILE A 8 30.52 -63.65 0.34
CA ILE A 8 29.85 -63.50 -0.96
C ILE A 8 29.03 -62.20 -0.92
N ALA A 9 29.24 -61.32 -1.89
CA ALA A 9 28.45 -60.12 -2.09
C ALA A 9 27.05 -60.49 -2.63
N LEU A 10 26.00 -60.14 -1.88
CA LEU A 10 24.61 -60.21 -2.34
C LEU A 10 24.15 -58.81 -2.73
N ALA A 11 23.79 -58.65 -4.00
CA ALA A 11 23.15 -57.46 -4.53
C ALA A 11 21.71 -57.36 -4.02
N GLY A 12 21.40 -56.31 -3.25
CA GLY A 12 20.05 -55.94 -2.83
C GLY A 12 19.71 -54.56 -3.37
N ALA A 13 18.72 -54.48 -4.25
CA ALA A 13 18.21 -53.24 -4.81
C ALA A 13 17.49 -52.43 -3.73
N LEU A 14 18.03 -51.24 -3.41
CA LEU A 14 17.33 -50.22 -2.63
C LEU A 14 16.79 -49.17 -3.60
N ALA A 15 15.55 -49.34 -4.05
CA ALA A 15 14.79 -48.28 -4.68
C ALA A 15 14.46 -47.24 -3.62
N VAL A 16 15.29 -46.21 -3.49
CA VAL A 16 14.99 -45.02 -2.70
C VAL A 16 13.87 -44.29 -3.45
N SER A 17 12.66 -44.37 -2.91
CA SER A 17 11.57 -43.46 -3.23
C SER A 17 12.00 -42.05 -2.86
N LEU A 18 12.63 -41.35 -3.82
CA LEU A 18 12.77 -39.91 -3.82
C LEU A 18 11.35 -39.34 -3.86
N GLY A 19 10.78 -39.13 -2.67
CA GLY A 19 9.61 -38.29 -2.51
C GLY A 19 9.95 -36.95 -3.13
N LEU A 20 9.30 -36.64 -4.27
CA LEU A 20 9.12 -35.27 -4.71
C LEU A 20 8.39 -34.56 -3.56
N TRP A 21 9.15 -33.97 -2.66
CA TRP A 21 8.69 -32.80 -1.94
C TRP A 21 8.55 -31.74 -3.03
N ALA A 22 7.34 -31.65 -3.58
CA ALA A 22 6.92 -30.46 -4.30
C ALA A 22 7.13 -29.32 -3.30
N THR A 23 8.25 -28.62 -3.42
CA THR A 23 8.39 -27.30 -2.84
C THR A 23 7.25 -26.52 -3.46
N SER A 24 6.15 -26.37 -2.71
CA SER A 24 5.18 -25.34 -3.02
C SER A 24 6.00 -24.06 -3.04
N THR A 25 6.32 -23.59 -4.25
CA THR A 25 6.85 -22.26 -4.44
C THR A 25 5.70 -21.36 -4.06
N PHE A 26 5.60 -21.03 -2.77
CA PHE A 26 4.68 -20.01 -2.34
C PHE A 26 4.96 -18.81 -3.22
N ALA A 27 3.95 -18.38 -3.97
CA ALA A 27 4.06 -17.21 -4.81
C ALA A 27 4.64 -16.08 -3.94
N THR A 28 5.58 -15.32 -4.49
CA THR A 28 6.22 -14.21 -3.78
C THR A 28 5.14 -13.40 -3.06
N PRO A 29 5.23 -13.25 -1.72
CA PRO A 29 4.21 -12.59 -0.94
C PRO A 29 3.91 -11.19 -1.51
N LYS A 30 2.63 -10.90 -1.70
CA LYS A 30 2.17 -9.56 -2.04
C LYS A 30 2.02 -8.75 -0.75
N VAL A 31 2.46 -7.51 -0.77
CA VAL A 31 2.24 -6.56 0.33
C VAL A 31 1.07 -5.67 -0.05
N ILE A 32 0.09 -5.57 0.86
CA ILE A 32 -1.06 -4.66 0.72
C ILE A 32 -1.07 -3.80 1.97
N VAL A 33 -1.04 -2.48 1.78
CA VAL A 33 -1.16 -1.50 2.85
C VAL A 33 -2.54 -0.88 2.75
N ILE A 34 -3.34 -1.01 3.82
CA ILE A 34 -4.66 -0.40 3.93
C ILE A 34 -4.57 0.66 5.01
N SER A 35 -4.75 1.93 4.65
CA SER A 35 -4.83 3.02 5.60
C SER A 35 -6.29 3.35 5.87
N LEU A 36 -6.64 3.50 7.15
CA LEU A 36 -7.94 3.98 7.59
C LEU A 36 -7.73 5.34 8.26
N ASP A 37 -8.08 6.42 7.57
CA ASP A 37 -7.86 7.77 8.08
C ASP A 37 -8.67 8.01 9.37
N GLY A 38 -8.05 8.64 10.37
CA GLY A 38 -8.65 8.89 11.67
C GLY A 38 -8.96 7.64 12.51
N ALA A 39 -8.48 6.45 12.14
CA ALA A 39 -8.73 5.20 12.86
C ALA A 39 -7.94 5.12 14.18
N LYS A 40 -8.43 5.83 15.20
CA LYS A 40 -7.87 5.81 16.55
C LYS A 40 -8.04 4.42 17.18
N PRO A 41 -7.02 3.86 17.87
CA PRO A 41 -7.10 2.50 18.41
C PRO A 41 -8.31 2.23 19.32
N ASP A 42 -8.64 3.15 20.23
CA ASP A 42 -9.79 3.03 21.14
C ASP A 42 -11.13 3.01 20.40
N VAL A 43 -11.28 3.82 19.34
CA VAL A 43 -12.46 3.79 18.49
C VAL A 43 -12.60 2.44 17.81
N ILE A 44 -11.52 1.85 17.29
CA ILE A 44 -11.57 0.51 16.68
C ILE A 44 -12.02 -0.55 17.69
N GLU A 45 -11.51 -0.49 18.93
CA GLU A 45 -11.96 -1.40 19.99
C GLU A 45 -13.44 -1.22 20.34
N GLU A 46 -13.90 0.02 20.50
CA GLU A 46 -15.31 0.33 20.78
C GLU A 46 -16.23 -0.21 19.67
N GLN A 47 -15.84 -0.06 18.39
CA GLN A 47 -16.60 -0.59 17.27
C GLN A 47 -16.65 -2.13 17.27
N LEU A 48 -15.56 -2.80 17.67
CA LEU A 48 -15.55 -4.26 17.82
C LEU A 48 -16.39 -4.72 19.03
N GLU A 49 -16.36 -4.00 20.14
CA GLU A 49 -17.09 -4.33 21.36
C GLU A 49 -18.60 -4.14 21.21
N SER A 50 -19.01 -3.04 20.60
CA SER A 50 -20.42 -2.75 20.29
C SER A 50 -21.00 -3.69 19.22
N GLY A 51 -20.15 -4.39 18.47
CA GLY A 51 -20.54 -5.28 17.37
C GLY A 51 -20.80 -4.56 16.05
N ALA A 52 -20.51 -3.25 15.98
CA ALA A 52 -20.51 -2.51 14.72
C ALA A 52 -19.47 -3.06 13.74
N PHE A 53 -18.31 -3.50 14.25
CA PHE A 53 -17.36 -4.34 13.53
C PHE A 53 -17.46 -5.80 13.97
N ASP A 54 -17.59 -6.71 13.00
CA ASP A 54 -17.65 -8.14 13.27
C ASP A 54 -16.26 -8.68 13.66
N LYS A 55 -16.19 -9.35 14.81
CA LYS A 55 -14.98 -9.97 15.36
C LYS A 55 -14.47 -11.16 14.52
N ARG A 56 -15.26 -11.69 13.59
CA ARG A 56 -14.94 -12.88 12.77
C ARG A 56 -14.54 -12.55 11.34
N THR A 57 -14.70 -11.31 10.89
CA THR A 57 -14.41 -10.85 9.52
C THR A 57 -13.59 -9.55 9.54
N GLY A 58 -13.12 -9.08 8.38
CA GLY A 58 -12.42 -7.80 8.23
C GLY A 58 -11.33 -7.53 9.29
N ILE A 59 -11.39 -6.34 9.91
CA ILE A 59 -10.47 -5.89 10.96
C ILE A 59 -10.49 -6.84 12.18
N GLY A 60 -11.66 -7.33 12.59
CA GLY A 60 -11.77 -8.26 13.73
C GLY A 60 -11.00 -9.56 13.51
N ARG A 61 -11.07 -10.11 12.29
CA ARG A 61 -10.31 -11.30 11.92
C ARG A 61 -8.81 -11.03 11.84
N LEU A 62 -8.41 -9.90 11.25
CA LEU A 62 -7.01 -9.46 11.22
C LEU A 62 -6.46 -9.33 12.64
N LYS A 63 -7.24 -8.76 13.57
CA LYS A 63 -6.86 -8.67 14.97
C LYS A 63 -6.70 -10.03 15.65
N LYS A 64 -7.59 -10.99 15.37
CA LYS A 64 -7.57 -12.31 15.99
C LYS A 64 -6.42 -13.21 15.51
N HIS A 65 -6.02 -13.09 14.25
CA HIS A 65 -5.07 -14.02 13.62
C HIS A 65 -3.74 -13.39 13.20
N GLY A 66 -3.67 -12.06 13.17
CA GLY A 66 -2.48 -11.30 12.82
C GLY A 66 -1.68 -10.85 14.04
N ILE A 67 -0.75 -9.94 13.78
CA ILE A 67 0.00 -9.22 14.80
C ILE A 67 -0.62 -7.84 14.92
N VAL A 68 -0.96 -7.45 16.14
CA VAL A 68 -1.55 -6.14 16.45
C VAL A 68 -0.71 -5.45 17.51
N ALA A 69 -0.35 -4.20 17.23
CA ALA A 69 0.23 -3.30 18.22
C ALA A 69 -0.88 -2.64 19.05
N GLU A 70 -0.59 -2.28 20.29
CA GLU A 70 -1.53 -1.55 21.15
C GLU A 70 -1.95 -0.21 20.54
N GLN A 71 -1.00 0.48 19.91
CA GLN A 71 -1.23 1.72 19.19
C GLN A 71 -0.12 1.99 18.17
N ASN A 72 -0.41 2.80 17.15
CA ASN A 72 0.58 3.44 16.30
C ASN A 72 0.86 4.85 16.84
N VAL A 73 2.13 5.18 17.10
CA VAL A 73 2.53 6.56 17.41
C VAL A 73 2.59 7.34 16.11
N THR A 74 1.61 8.21 15.91
CA THR A 74 1.44 8.98 14.68
C THR A 74 2.51 10.08 14.53
N ALA A 75 2.64 10.61 13.31
CA ALA A 75 3.52 11.73 13.01
C ALA A 75 3.04 13.03 13.68
N THR A 76 3.96 13.97 13.87
CA THR A 76 3.64 15.32 14.36
C THR A 76 3.82 16.35 13.22
N PRO A 77 2.81 17.18 12.94
CA PRO A 77 1.46 17.15 13.50
C PRO A 77 0.65 15.95 12.98
N SER A 78 -0.31 15.48 13.79
CA SER A 78 -1.13 14.30 13.50
C SER A 78 -2.27 14.61 12.53
N VAL A 79 -1.93 15.03 11.32
CA VAL A 79 -2.88 15.34 10.24
C VAL A 79 -2.61 14.48 9.02
N THR A 80 -3.65 14.22 8.23
CA THR A 80 -3.68 13.20 7.17
C THR A 80 -2.47 13.23 6.24
N ALA A 81 -2.17 14.37 5.59
CA ALA A 81 -1.09 14.47 4.62
C ALA A 81 0.27 14.18 5.26
N VAL A 82 0.51 14.72 6.46
CA VAL A 82 1.75 14.51 7.20
C VAL A 82 1.94 13.04 7.55
N SER A 83 0.92 12.40 8.13
CA SER A 83 1.01 10.99 8.56
C SER A 83 1.15 10.05 7.36
N HIS A 84 0.43 10.27 6.26
CA HIS A 84 0.49 9.38 5.09
C HIS A 84 1.80 9.51 4.31
N ILE A 85 2.35 10.73 4.21
CA ILE A 85 3.67 10.93 3.59
C ILE A 85 4.77 10.37 4.50
N ALA A 86 4.63 10.48 5.82
CA ALA A 86 5.54 9.82 6.76
C ALA A 86 5.53 8.29 6.60
N ILE A 87 4.36 7.67 6.42
CA ILE A 87 4.26 6.23 6.11
C ILE A 87 4.91 5.91 4.75
N ALA A 88 4.64 6.73 3.73
CA ALA A 88 5.17 6.51 2.39
C ALA A 88 6.70 6.61 2.32
N THR A 89 7.31 7.48 3.12
CA THR A 89 8.74 7.80 3.03
C THR A 89 9.57 7.21 4.17
N GLY A 90 8.93 6.77 5.25
CA GLY A 90 9.61 6.40 6.50
C GLY A 90 10.29 7.59 7.20
N SER A 91 9.92 8.83 6.88
CA SER A 91 10.59 10.05 7.35
C SER A 91 9.65 11.03 8.06
N THR A 92 10.20 12.01 8.77
CA THR A 92 9.43 13.03 9.51
C THR A 92 9.01 14.18 8.60
N ALA A 93 8.05 15.00 9.06
CA ALA A 93 7.61 16.22 8.37
C ALA A 93 8.76 17.17 7.98
N VAL A 94 9.81 17.21 8.79
CA VAL A 94 11.02 18.03 8.54
C VAL A 94 11.85 17.48 7.38
N HIS A 95 11.82 16.16 7.15
CA HIS A 95 12.59 15.52 6.09
C HIS A 95 11.77 15.30 4.81
N ASN A 96 10.45 15.13 4.90
CA ASN A 96 9.61 14.99 3.71
C ASN A 96 9.00 16.31 3.20
N ASP A 97 9.19 17.41 3.92
CA ASP A 97 8.69 18.75 3.58
C ASP A 97 7.16 18.88 3.53
N ILE A 98 6.44 17.99 4.20
CA ILE A 98 4.98 18.03 4.35
C ILE A 98 4.66 18.31 5.83
N PRO A 99 4.50 19.58 6.24
CA PRO A 99 4.26 19.95 7.64
C PRO A 99 2.77 20.03 8.03
N SER A 100 1.84 20.02 7.07
CA SER A 100 0.40 20.17 7.32
C SER A 100 -0.43 19.70 6.11
N ASN A 101 -1.74 19.53 6.28
CA ASN A 101 -2.69 19.34 5.17
C ASN A 101 -2.77 20.57 4.24
N SER A 102 -2.50 21.77 4.77
CA SER A 102 -2.35 22.99 3.99
C SER A 102 -1.31 23.88 4.64
N PHE A 103 -0.42 24.44 3.83
CA PHE A 103 0.65 25.31 4.30
C PHE A 103 1.10 26.29 3.22
N HIS A 104 1.83 27.32 3.63
CA HIS A 104 2.45 28.28 2.73
C HIS A 104 3.84 27.78 2.31
N PRO A 105 4.09 27.47 1.02
CA PRO A 105 5.43 27.09 0.58
C PRO A 105 6.32 28.33 0.49
N VAL A 106 7.59 28.18 0.87
CA VAL A 106 8.59 29.27 0.97
C VAL A 106 8.76 30.07 -0.33
N ALA A 107 8.60 29.43 -1.50
CA ALA A 107 8.77 30.10 -2.80
C ALA A 107 7.50 30.80 -3.30
N ALA A 108 6.38 30.70 -2.60
CA ALA A 108 5.12 31.27 -3.04
C ALA A 108 4.90 32.69 -2.49
N PRO A 109 4.07 33.52 -3.16
CA PRO A 109 3.67 34.82 -2.64
C PRO A 109 2.92 34.69 -1.32
N ILE A 110 3.19 35.60 -0.39
CA ILE A 110 2.48 35.69 0.90
C ILE A 110 0.98 35.70 0.66
N GLY A 111 0.25 34.90 1.45
CA GLY A 111 -1.22 34.76 1.34
C GLY A 111 -1.68 33.64 0.40
N THR A 112 -0.77 32.88 -0.19
CA THR A 112 -1.09 31.67 -0.97
C THR A 112 -0.73 30.41 -0.17
N ASN A 113 -1.52 29.35 -0.31
CA ASN A 113 -1.22 28.04 0.30
C ASN A 113 -1.18 26.96 -0.78
N ILE A 114 -0.48 25.87 -0.47
CA ILE A 114 -0.55 24.60 -1.19
C ILE A 114 -1.23 23.54 -0.32
N SER A 115 -1.78 22.51 -0.97
CA SER A 115 -2.27 21.30 -0.32
C SER A 115 -1.10 20.36 0.00
N GLY A 116 -0.98 19.91 1.25
CA GLY A 116 0.05 18.94 1.63
C GLY A 116 -0.13 17.56 0.99
N PHE A 117 -1.33 17.25 0.50
CA PHE A 117 -1.60 16.06 -0.29
C PHE A 117 -0.93 16.11 -1.68
N ALA A 118 -0.67 17.32 -2.17
CA ALA A 118 -0.12 17.61 -3.49
C ALA A 118 1.04 18.62 -3.44
N ALA A 119 1.83 18.55 -2.37
CA ALA A 119 3.07 19.32 -2.22
C ALA A 119 4.28 18.47 -2.63
N PRO A 120 5.41 19.11 -2.98
CA PRO A 120 6.63 18.39 -3.36
C PRO A 120 7.19 17.60 -2.16
N ILE A 121 7.37 16.29 -2.34
CA ILE A 121 7.93 15.40 -1.32
C ILE A 121 9.47 15.52 -1.34
N GLY A 122 10.07 15.75 -0.17
CA GLY A 122 11.52 15.85 -0.02
C GLY A 122 12.12 17.17 -0.52
N GLY A 123 11.28 18.20 -0.65
CA GLY A 123 11.71 19.58 -0.89
C GLY A 123 11.88 19.94 -2.37
N TYR A 124 12.32 21.19 -2.58
CA TYR A 124 12.51 21.83 -3.89
C TYR A 124 13.60 22.92 -3.78
N GLN A 125 14.16 23.35 -4.90
CA GLN A 125 15.17 24.42 -4.95
C GLN A 125 14.52 25.80 -4.98
N LEU A 126 15.15 26.79 -4.35
CA LEU A 126 14.67 28.18 -4.33
C LEU A 126 15.36 29.08 -5.36
N ASP A 127 16.60 28.77 -5.74
CA ASP A 127 17.41 29.59 -6.63
C ASP A 127 18.27 28.73 -7.58
N PRO A 128 17.88 28.57 -8.87
CA PRO A 128 16.57 28.94 -9.39
C PRO A 128 15.45 28.09 -8.75
N LEU A 129 14.22 28.60 -8.73
CA LEU A 129 13.06 27.81 -8.32
C LEU A 129 12.93 26.59 -9.23
N GLY A 130 12.91 25.38 -8.65
CA GLY A 130 12.88 24.15 -9.43
C GLY A 130 12.90 22.89 -8.59
N GLU A 131 13.03 21.75 -9.26
CA GLU A 131 13.11 20.45 -8.63
C GLU A 131 14.35 20.31 -7.74
N SER A 132 14.22 19.58 -6.62
CA SER A 132 15.38 19.26 -5.78
C SER A 132 16.28 18.25 -6.48
N THR A 133 17.57 18.58 -6.63
CA THR A 133 18.59 17.62 -7.07
C THR A 133 18.99 16.61 -5.99
N ALA A 134 18.56 16.83 -4.75
CA ALA A 134 18.88 15.98 -3.61
C ALA A 134 17.67 15.94 -2.67
N PRO A 135 16.60 15.23 -3.04
CA PRO A 135 15.41 15.14 -2.20
C PRO A 135 15.76 14.50 -0.86
N THR A 136 15.25 15.08 0.22
CA THR A 136 15.49 14.65 1.61
C THR A 136 14.65 13.45 2.02
N ALA A 137 13.61 13.13 1.25
CA ALA A 137 12.79 11.94 1.40
C ALA A 137 12.34 11.43 0.03
N VAL A 138 12.29 10.10 -0.12
CA VAL A 138 11.84 9.43 -1.35
C VAL A 138 10.74 8.43 -0.99
N PRO A 139 9.57 8.49 -1.64
CA PRO A 139 8.51 7.53 -1.38
C PRO A 139 8.90 6.08 -1.70
N LEU A 140 8.32 5.14 -0.95
CA LEU A 140 8.59 3.71 -1.06
C LEU A 140 8.29 3.17 -2.47
N TRP A 141 7.27 3.69 -3.16
CA TRP A 141 6.92 3.23 -4.50
C TRP A 141 8.03 3.50 -5.52
N VAL A 142 8.78 4.59 -5.39
CA VAL A 142 9.94 4.88 -6.25
C VAL A 142 10.99 3.79 -6.06
N GLN A 143 11.38 3.51 -4.82
CA GLN A 143 12.39 2.51 -4.50
C GLN A 143 11.95 1.09 -4.91
N LEU A 144 10.66 0.77 -4.77
CA LEU A 144 10.10 -0.51 -5.20
C LEU A 144 10.14 -0.65 -6.72
N ARG A 145 9.77 0.39 -7.48
CA ARG A 145 9.84 0.40 -8.94
C ARG A 145 11.28 0.28 -9.43
N ASP A 146 12.22 1.01 -8.82
CA ASP A 146 13.65 0.90 -9.13
C ASP A 146 14.18 -0.52 -8.87
N ALA A 147 13.62 -1.23 -7.89
CA ALA A 147 13.91 -2.64 -7.61
C ALA A 147 13.13 -3.63 -8.52
N GLY A 148 12.50 -3.15 -9.60
CA GLY A 148 11.74 -3.96 -10.56
C GLY A 148 10.44 -4.54 -10.00
N ARG A 149 9.87 -3.92 -8.96
CA ARG A 149 8.57 -4.33 -8.39
C ARG A 149 7.45 -3.50 -9.00
N THR A 150 6.34 -4.16 -9.28
CA THR A 150 5.09 -3.48 -9.64
C THR A 150 4.41 -2.93 -8.39
N VAL A 151 4.05 -1.65 -8.44
CA VAL A 151 3.35 -0.92 -7.38
C VAL A 151 2.02 -0.39 -7.89
N VAL A 152 0.96 -0.69 -7.14
CA VAL A 152 -0.39 -0.19 -7.39
C VAL A 152 -0.78 0.68 -6.21
N THR A 153 -1.34 1.87 -6.46
CA THR A 153 -1.97 2.66 -5.40
C THR A 153 -3.43 2.94 -5.72
N ALA A 154 -4.25 2.97 -4.67
CA ALA A 154 -5.61 3.45 -4.71
C ALA A 154 -5.66 4.69 -3.82
N THR A 155 -5.52 5.87 -4.42
CA THR A 155 -5.57 7.18 -3.74
C THR A 155 -4.68 7.30 -2.49
N TRP A 156 -3.36 7.36 -2.70
CA TRP A 156 -2.40 7.66 -1.64
C TRP A 156 -1.81 9.07 -1.81
N PRO A 157 -1.67 9.91 -0.76
CA PRO A 157 -1.02 11.21 -0.87
C PRO A 157 0.36 11.14 -1.50
N GLY A 158 0.61 11.97 -2.51
CA GLY A 158 1.89 11.95 -3.22
C GLY A 158 1.97 11.00 -4.42
N SER A 159 1.00 10.10 -4.58
CA SER A 159 1.01 9.06 -5.62
C SER A 159 -0.10 9.30 -6.66
N ASP A 160 -0.23 10.54 -7.12
CA ASP A 160 -1.32 11.03 -7.98
C ASP A 160 -0.91 11.26 -9.44
N GLY A 161 0.34 10.98 -9.81
CA GLY A 161 0.85 11.19 -11.17
C GLY A 161 0.85 12.65 -11.63
N ALA A 162 0.76 13.62 -10.71
CA ALA A 162 0.66 15.03 -11.05
C ALA A 162 2.02 15.74 -11.11
N ASP A 163 2.16 16.72 -12.01
CA ASP A 163 3.23 17.71 -11.93
C ASP A 163 2.92 18.72 -10.83
N ILE A 164 3.84 18.90 -9.88
CA ILE A 164 3.67 19.88 -8.81
C ILE A 164 4.36 21.19 -9.19
N ARG A 165 3.56 22.27 -9.16
CA ARG A 165 4.02 23.61 -9.53
C ARG A 165 3.80 24.59 -8.39
N ILE A 166 4.78 25.46 -8.16
CA ILE A 166 4.65 26.65 -7.32
C ILE A 166 4.80 27.86 -8.25
N THR A 167 3.84 28.79 -8.20
CA THR A 167 3.82 30.00 -9.05
C THR A 167 3.99 29.73 -10.56
N GLY A 168 3.51 28.57 -11.02
CA GLY A 168 3.64 28.13 -12.41
C GLY A 168 4.97 27.44 -12.75
N THR A 169 5.95 27.48 -11.85
CA THR A 169 7.24 26.80 -12.00
C THR A 169 7.14 25.36 -11.51
N LEU A 170 7.64 24.40 -12.30
CA LEU A 170 7.70 22.99 -11.91
C LEU A 170 8.71 22.80 -10.78
N VAL A 171 8.27 22.24 -9.66
CA VAL A 171 9.10 21.98 -8.47
C VAL A 171 9.18 20.50 -8.11
N GLN A 172 8.35 19.66 -8.71
CA GLN A 172 8.48 18.21 -8.69
C GLN A 172 7.70 17.64 -9.89
N ALA A 173 8.39 16.94 -10.80
CA ALA A 173 7.76 16.25 -11.90
C ALA A 173 6.91 15.05 -11.43
N ALA A 174 5.93 14.66 -12.23
CA ALA A 174 5.14 13.45 -11.99
C ALA A 174 6.02 12.19 -11.91
N GLU A 175 6.98 12.04 -12.81
CA GLU A 175 7.93 10.92 -12.82
C GLU A 175 9.30 11.34 -12.27
N PRO A 176 10.00 10.47 -11.52
CA PRO A 176 9.55 9.15 -11.06
C PRO A 176 8.72 9.22 -9.77
N THR A 177 8.63 10.39 -9.15
CA THR A 177 8.30 10.53 -7.73
C THR A 177 6.82 10.32 -7.40
N ARG A 178 5.91 10.68 -8.32
CA ARG A 178 4.46 10.69 -8.05
C ARG A 178 3.68 9.68 -8.87
N THR A 179 4.33 9.02 -9.82
CA THR A 179 3.74 7.95 -10.61
C THR A 179 4.11 6.56 -10.07
N ASN A 180 3.17 5.65 -10.24
CA ASN A 180 3.28 4.22 -9.96
C ASN A 180 2.87 3.42 -11.22
N ASP A 181 2.87 2.09 -11.15
CA ASP A 181 2.47 1.30 -12.32
C ASP A 181 0.96 1.38 -12.58
N TYR A 182 0.14 1.52 -11.53
CA TYR A 182 -1.32 1.66 -11.65
C TYR A 182 -1.90 2.51 -10.50
N THR A 183 -2.71 3.50 -10.85
CA THR A 183 -3.48 4.30 -9.88
C THR A 183 -4.97 4.08 -10.07
N ALA A 184 -5.68 3.69 -8.99
CA ALA A 184 -7.13 3.60 -8.97
C ALA A 184 -7.74 4.80 -8.22
N PRO A 185 -8.70 5.54 -8.80
CA PRO A 185 -9.35 6.67 -8.14
C PRO A 185 -10.41 6.17 -7.13
N PHE A 186 -10.11 6.19 -5.84
CA PHE A 186 -11.01 5.74 -4.77
C PHE A 186 -11.35 6.87 -3.78
N GLY A 187 -12.63 7.21 -3.62
CA GLY A 187 -13.11 8.22 -2.66
C GLY A 187 -12.74 9.69 -2.97
N ALA A 188 -13.39 10.62 -2.27
CA ALA A 188 -13.03 12.04 -2.34
C ALA A 188 -11.69 12.27 -1.64
N PHE A 189 -10.69 12.77 -2.36
CA PHE A 189 -9.34 12.99 -1.85
C PHE A 189 -8.94 14.47 -1.95
N GLY A 190 -8.28 14.99 -0.92
CA GLY A 190 -7.90 16.42 -0.82
C GLY A 190 -6.73 16.88 -1.70
N GLY A 191 -6.26 16.02 -2.62
CA GLY A 191 -5.20 16.32 -3.60
C GLY A 191 -5.71 17.01 -4.87
N LEU A 192 -4.84 17.08 -5.89
CA LEU A 192 -5.16 17.73 -7.16
C LEU A 192 -6.24 16.95 -7.92
N GLY A 193 -7.49 17.36 -7.80
CA GLY A 193 -8.58 16.95 -8.69
C GLY A 193 -8.96 15.46 -8.63
N ALA A 194 -8.62 14.75 -7.55
CA ALA A 194 -9.00 13.35 -7.39
C ALA A 194 -10.53 13.22 -7.20
N VAL A 195 -11.23 12.92 -8.29
CA VAL A 195 -12.61 12.46 -8.30
C VAL A 195 -12.58 10.94 -8.10
N GLY A 196 -12.36 10.48 -6.87
CA GLY A 196 -12.56 9.06 -6.59
C GLY A 196 -14.03 8.72 -6.49
N VAL A 197 -14.36 7.46 -6.69
CA VAL A 197 -15.73 6.97 -6.52
C VAL A 197 -15.99 6.82 -5.02
N THR A 198 -17.03 7.48 -4.51
CA THR A 198 -17.55 7.17 -3.16
C THR A 198 -18.31 5.87 -3.24
N LEU A 199 -17.82 4.84 -2.55
CA LEU A 199 -18.48 3.54 -2.46
C LEU A 199 -18.94 3.30 -1.01
N SER A 200 -20.15 2.80 -0.89
CA SER A 200 -20.82 2.37 0.33
C SER A 200 -21.17 0.89 0.21
N ALA A 201 -21.63 0.27 1.29
CA ALA A 201 -22.10 -1.12 1.24
C ALA A 201 -23.25 -1.33 0.22
N ALA A 202 -24.02 -0.30 -0.10
CA ALA A 202 -25.10 -0.36 -1.08
C ALA A 202 -24.60 -0.46 -2.53
N ASP A 203 -23.36 -0.06 -2.79
CA ASP A 203 -22.75 -0.09 -4.13
C ASP A 203 -22.22 -1.49 -4.50
N PHE A 204 -22.38 -2.46 -3.59
CA PHE A 204 -21.88 -3.82 -3.75
C PHE A 204 -23.01 -4.86 -3.63
N ALA A 205 -22.99 -5.84 -4.53
CA ALA A 205 -23.84 -7.02 -4.47
C ALA A 205 -22.99 -8.29 -4.28
N ASP A 206 -23.64 -9.41 -3.94
CA ASP A 206 -22.95 -10.71 -3.97
C ASP A 206 -22.45 -11.00 -5.38
N ALA A 207 -21.17 -11.38 -5.48
CA ALA A 207 -20.57 -11.74 -6.75
C ALA A 207 -21.27 -12.96 -7.36
N SER A 208 -21.40 -12.95 -8.69
CA SER A 208 -21.93 -14.12 -9.40
C SER A 208 -21.15 -15.41 -9.08
N PRO A 209 -21.80 -16.59 -9.03
CA PRO A 209 -21.10 -17.86 -8.80
C PRO A 209 -19.98 -18.11 -9.82
N ALA A 210 -20.14 -17.61 -11.05
CA ALA A 210 -19.12 -17.68 -12.09
C ALA A 210 -17.87 -16.87 -11.73
N LEU A 211 -18.02 -15.62 -11.27
CA LEU A 211 -16.89 -14.80 -10.82
C LEU A 211 -16.19 -15.42 -9.61
N VAL A 212 -16.95 -15.93 -8.63
CA VAL A 212 -16.39 -16.64 -7.47
C VAL A 212 -15.58 -17.85 -7.91
N ALA A 213 -16.10 -18.64 -8.87
CA ALA A 213 -15.40 -19.80 -9.42
C ALA A 213 -14.13 -19.40 -10.19
N GLN A 214 -14.16 -18.31 -10.96
CA GLN A 214 -13.00 -17.77 -11.68
C GLN A 214 -11.92 -17.30 -10.70
N LEU A 215 -12.28 -16.58 -9.64
CA LEU A 215 -11.35 -16.17 -8.60
C LEU A 215 -10.73 -17.38 -7.90
N ALA A 216 -11.54 -18.37 -7.54
CA ALA A 216 -11.06 -19.62 -6.94
C ALA A 216 -10.10 -20.38 -7.87
N ALA A 217 -10.44 -20.51 -9.16
CA ALA A 217 -9.58 -21.12 -10.17
C ALA A 217 -8.26 -20.36 -10.36
N ALA A 218 -8.27 -19.04 -10.19
CA ALA A 218 -7.07 -18.19 -10.18
C ALA A 218 -6.31 -18.22 -8.84
N GLY A 219 -6.69 -19.07 -7.89
CA GLY A 219 -6.07 -19.15 -6.56
C GLY A 219 -6.36 -17.95 -5.66
N ARG A 220 -7.38 -17.15 -5.98
CA ARG A 220 -7.82 -15.97 -5.22
C ARG A 220 -8.98 -16.35 -4.29
N LEU A 221 -8.69 -17.18 -3.30
CA LEU A 221 -9.68 -17.62 -2.32
C LEU A 221 -10.02 -16.47 -1.36
N SER A 222 -11.31 -16.17 -1.22
CA SER A 222 -11.81 -15.20 -0.24
C SER A 222 -12.27 -15.90 1.03
N PHE A 223 -12.01 -15.25 2.16
CA PHE A 223 -12.44 -15.70 3.48
C PHE A 223 -13.76 -15.06 3.95
N SER A 224 -14.36 -14.24 3.08
CA SER A 224 -15.64 -13.56 3.24
C SER A 224 -16.42 -13.67 1.93
N PRO A 225 -17.75 -13.49 1.93
CA PRO A 225 -18.52 -13.41 0.69
C PRO A 225 -17.86 -12.43 -0.28
N VAL A 226 -17.62 -12.87 -1.52
CA VAL A 226 -17.07 -12.00 -2.56
C VAL A 226 -18.18 -11.04 -2.97
N LYS A 227 -17.87 -9.76 -2.97
CA LYS A 227 -18.77 -8.70 -3.39
C LYS A 227 -18.24 -8.07 -4.68
N GLU A 228 -19.13 -7.73 -5.60
CA GLU A 228 -18.80 -7.00 -6.82
C GLU A 228 -19.59 -5.69 -6.89
N THR A 229 -19.01 -4.67 -7.52
CA THR A 229 -19.68 -3.37 -7.65
C THR A 229 -20.88 -3.51 -8.58
N THR A 230 -22.01 -2.90 -8.22
CA THR A 230 -23.22 -2.92 -9.05
C THR A 230 -23.13 -1.99 -10.26
N SER A 231 -22.10 -1.12 -10.30
CA SER A 231 -21.76 -0.22 -11.40
C SER A 231 -20.26 -0.27 -11.71
N PRO A 232 -19.83 0.02 -12.95
CA PRO A 232 -18.41 0.15 -13.30
C PRO A 232 -17.74 1.26 -12.47
N THR A 233 -16.57 0.97 -11.91
CA THR A 233 -15.79 1.91 -11.07
C THR A 233 -14.51 2.40 -11.74
N GLU A 234 -14.21 1.94 -12.96
CA GLU A 234 -13.01 2.33 -13.70
C GLU A 234 -13.27 3.60 -14.53
N THR A 235 -12.31 4.54 -14.47
CA THR A 235 -12.02 5.44 -15.58
C THR A 235 -10.61 5.07 -16.05
N VAL A 236 -10.48 4.46 -17.22
CA VAL A 236 -9.19 4.16 -17.84
C VAL A 236 -8.70 5.45 -18.51
N TYR A 237 -7.48 5.90 -18.15
CA TYR A 237 -6.77 6.97 -18.87
C TYR A 237 -5.77 6.36 -19.85
#